data_AF-A0A2D8MBX5-F1
#
_entry.id   AF-A0A2D8MBX5-F1
#
_cell.length_a   1.000
_cell.length_b   1.000
_cell.length_c   1.000
_cell.angle_alpha   90.00
_cell.angle_beta   90.00
_cell.angle_gamma   90.00
#
_symmetry.space_group_name_H-M   'P 1'
#
loop_
_entity.id
_entity.type
_entity.pdbx_description
1 polymer ?
#
loop_
_entity_poly.entity_id
_entity_poly.type
_entity_poly.pdbx_seq_one_letter_code
_entity_poly.pdbx_strand_id
1 'polypeptide(L)'
;MINWGLCASACLDANDFFTLFDNTKLIGAPTSADSTYMEVRTVPLPAGPGQLVIPSKVYVGRPRGWGEIYEPDIEMDQLDWSTEAFLDRIETDLVSG
;
A
#
# COMPACT_ATOMS: atom_id res chain seq x y z
N MET A 1 -8.34 -7.75 0.95
CA MET A 1 -7.81 -6.69 0.07
C MET A 1 -6.46 -7.14 -0.47
N ILE A 2 -6.26 -7.08 -1.79
CA ILE A 2 -5.02 -7.55 -2.42
C ILE A 2 -3.99 -6.41 -2.40
N ASN A 3 -2.79 -6.68 -1.86
CA ASN A 3 -1.69 -5.73 -1.72
C ASN A 3 -0.39 -6.24 -2.36
N TRP A 4 0.50 -5.30 -2.68
CA TRP A 4 1.82 -5.57 -3.27
C TRP A 4 2.79 -4.43 -3.02
N GLY A 5 4.07 -4.62 -3.34
CA GLY A 5 5.16 -3.69 -3.01
C GLY A 5 5.08 -2.29 -3.62
N LEU A 6 4.24 -2.04 -4.64
CA LEU A 6 3.99 -0.68 -5.16
C LEU A 6 2.65 -0.09 -4.72
N CYS A 7 1.91 -0.76 -3.83
CA CYS A 7 0.78 -0.14 -3.15
C CYS A 7 1.31 1.00 -2.27
N ALA A 8 1.11 2.23 -2.73
CA ALA A 8 1.54 3.48 -2.12
C ALA A 8 0.44 4.55 -2.29
N SER A 9 0.52 5.64 -1.54
CA SER A 9 -0.37 6.79 -1.68
C SER A 9 -1.84 6.37 -1.49
N ALA A 10 -2.72 6.70 -2.45
CA ALA A 10 -4.15 6.39 -2.36
C ALA A 10 -4.47 4.89 -2.19
N CYS A 11 -3.57 3.99 -2.60
CA CYS A 11 -3.73 2.55 -2.33
C CYS A 11 -3.68 2.26 -0.82
N LEU A 12 -2.76 2.92 -0.10
CA LEU A 12 -2.65 2.80 1.35
C LEU A 12 -3.79 3.51 2.06
N ASP A 13 -4.32 4.61 1.51
CA ASP A 13 -5.52 5.25 2.04
C ASP A 13 -6.75 4.32 1.95
N ALA A 14 -6.82 3.45 0.94
CA ALA A 14 -7.82 2.40 0.89
C ALA A 14 -7.60 1.33 1.98
N ASN A 15 -6.35 0.92 2.25
CA ASN A 15 -6.04 0.04 3.38
C ASN A 15 -6.50 0.67 4.70
N ASP A 16 -6.10 1.93 4.97
CA ASP A 16 -6.49 2.67 6.18
C ASP A 16 -8.00 2.63 6.44
N PHE A 17 -8.82 2.64 5.37
CA PHE A 17 -10.27 2.61 5.47
C PHE A 17 -10.83 1.19 5.62
N PHE A 18 -10.39 0.24 4.79
CA PHE A 18 -10.97 -1.10 4.79
C PHE A 18 -10.51 -1.95 5.98
N THR A 19 -9.32 -1.70 6.53
CA THR A 19 -8.85 -2.40 7.75
C THR A 19 -9.58 -1.96 9.02
N LEU A 20 -10.49 -0.96 8.94
CA LEU A 20 -11.38 -0.62 10.06
C LEU A 20 -12.48 -1.67 10.28
N PHE A 21 -12.71 -2.56 9.32
CA PHE A 21 -13.67 -3.65 9.44
C PHE A 21 -12.93 -4.92 9.92
N ASP A 22 -13.39 -5.50 11.03
CA ASP A 22 -12.75 -6.67 11.67
C ASP A 22 -12.65 -7.91 10.77
N ASN A 23 -13.47 -7.99 9.72
CA ASN A 23 -13.50 -9.10 8.77
C ASN A 23 -12.66 -8.84 7.50
N THR A 24 -11.91 -7.74 7.45
CA THR A 24 -10.97 -7.48 6.36
C THR A 24 -9.65 -8.16 6.63
N LYS A 25 -9.21 -9.03 5.71
CA LYS A 25 -7.82 -9.53 5.64
C LYS A 25 -7.08 -8.90 4.46
N LEU A 26 -5.81 -8.59 4.64
CA LEU A 26 -4.85 -8.22 3.61
C LEU A 26 -4.17 -9.48 3.08
N ILE A 27 -4.14 -9.64 1.76
CA ILE A 27 -3.48 -10.77 1.09
C ILE A 27 -2.49 -10.23 0.06
N GLY A 28 -1.36 -10.90 -0.12
CA GLY A 28 -0.35 -10.51 -1.09
C GLY A 28 1.04 -10.38 -0.49
N ALA A 29 1.72 -9.28 -0.81
CA ALA A 29 3.04 -8.95 -0.30
C ALA A 29 2.98 -7.65 0.53
N PRO A 30 4.02 -7.36 1.35
CA PRO A 30 4.10 -6.10 2.08
C PRO A 30 3.96 -4.90 1.14
N THR A 31 3.26 -3.87 1.60
CA THR A 31 3.05 -2.67 0.78
C THR A 31 4.33 -1.83 0.66
N SER A 32 4.28 -0.80 -0.17
CA SER A 32 5.28 0.26 -0.09
C SER A 32 5.14 1.06 1.22
N ALA A 33 6.14 1.88 1.49
CA ALA A 33 6.17 2.86 2.58
C ALA A 33 6.12 4.27 1.98
N ASP A 34 5.09 5.05 2.29
CA ASP A 34 5.01 6.45 1.87
C ASP A 34 5.12 7.44 3.04
N SER A 35 5.42 8.68 2.68
CA SER A 35 5.41 9.81 3.60
C SER A 35 3.98 10.25 3.92
N THR A 36 3.81 11.13 4.91
CA THR A 36 2.53 11.82 5.15
C THR A 36 2.28 13.01 4.22
N TYR A 37 3.13 13.24 3.23
CA TYR A 37 2.89 14.27 2.23
C TYR A 37 1.77 13.85 1.27
N MET A 38 0.72 14.66 1.20
CA MET A 38 -0.44 14.42 0.34
C MET A 38 -0.26 14.99 -1.06
N GLU A 39 0.43 16.11 -1.14
CA GLU A 39 0.63 16.85 -2.37
C GLU A 39 2.09 17.24 -2.47
N VAL A 40 2.65 16.99 -3.65
CA VAL A 40 3.99 17.42 -4.02
C VAL A 40 3.90 18.27 -5.27
N ARG A 41 4.69 19.34 -5.31
CA ARG A 41 4.94 20.10 -6.53
C ARG A 41 6.31 19.72 -7.05
N THR A 42 6.39 19.44 -8.34
CA THR A 42 7.64 19.11 -9.00
C THR A 42 8.04 20.27 -9.91
N VAL A 43 9.26 20.79 -9.71
CA VAL A 43 9.80 21.92 -10.48
C VAL A 43 11.09 21.47 -11.18
N PRO A 44 11.25 21.65 -12.50
CA PRO A 44 12.50 21.37 -13.19
C PRO A 44 13.64 22.24 -12.63
N LEU A 45 14.82 21.65 -12.43
CA LEU A 45 15.98 22.42 -12.00
C LEU A 45 16.47 23.32 -13.16
N PRO A 46 16.78 24.61 -12.90
CA PRO A 46 17.22 25.54 -13.95
C PRO A 46 18.46 25.09 -14.73
N ALA A 47 19.33 24.29 -14.10
CA ALA A 47 20.56 23.77 -14.71
C ALA A 47 20.41 22.40 -15.40
N GLY A 48 19.19 21.85 -15.48
CA GLY A 48 18.90 20.52 -16.04
C GLY A 48 19.26 19.35 -15.10
N PRO A 49 19.30 18.11 -15.62
CA PRO A 49 18.13 17.28 -15.94
C PRO A 49 17.27 16.88 -14.72
N GLY A 50 17.60 17.38 -13.52
CA GLY A 50 16.90 17.04 -12.29
C GLY A 50 15.59 17.80 -12.08
N GLN A 51 14.85 17.35 -11.08
CA GLN A 51 13.62 17.99 -10.61
C GLN A 51 13.72 18.19 -9.10
N LEU A 52 13.23 19.33 -8.61
CA LEU A 52 13.00 19.58 -7.19
C LEU A 52 11.58 19.14 -6.84
N VAL A 53 11.44 18.26 -5.85
CA VAL A 53 10.14 17.82 -5.32
C VAL A 53 9.90 18.58 -4.01
N ILE A 54 8.84 19.40 -3.99
CA ILE A 54 8.47 20.24 -2.84
C ILE A 54 7.15 19.71 -2.27
N PRO A 55 7.15 19.10 -1.08
CA PRO A 55 5.91 18.76 -0.39
C PRO A 55 5.14 20.03 -0.01
N SER A 56 3.87 20.12 -0.39
CA SER A 56 3.03 21.31 -0.14
C SER A 56 1.86 21.05 0.79
N LYS A 57 1.53 19.79 1.09
CA LYS A 57 0.43 19.40 1.96
C LYS A 57 0.78 18.15 2.76
N VAL A 58 0.38 18.11 4.03
CA VAL A 58 0.66 17.00 4.96
C VAL A 58 -0.64 16.49 5.60
N TYR A 59 -0.74 15.17 5.78
CA TYR A 59 -1.77 14.54 6.60
C TYR A 59 -1.51 14.81 8.09
N VAL A 60 -2.55 15.25 8.81
CA VAL A 60 -2.52 15.44 10.27
C VAL A 60 -3.58 14.54 10.90
N GLY A 61 -3.22 13.82 11.96
CA GLY A 61 -4.14 12.92 12.67
C GLY A 61 -4.42 11.60 11.96
N ARG A 62 -3.60 11.24 10.96
CA ARG A 62 -3.68 9.93 10.33
C ARG A 62 -3.24 8.82 11.30
N PRO A 63 -3.98 7.70 11.41
CA PRO A 63 -3.58 6.57 12.26
C PRO A 63 -2.26 5.92 11.83
N ARG A 64 -2.08 5.69 10.53
CA ARG A 64 -0.85 5.12 9.96
C ARG A 64 0.33 6.09 10.06
N GLY A 65 1.46 5.59 10.55
CA GLY A 65 2.72 6.30 10.76
C GLY A 65 3.49 6.63 9.49
N TRP A 66 4.54 7.43 9.64
CA TRP A 66 5.40 7.85 8.54
C TRP A 66 6.29 6.70 8.08
N GLY A 67 6.23 6.35 6.79
CA GLY A 67 6.97 5.22 6.26
C GLY A 67 6.50 3.87 6.80
N GLU A 68 5.31 3.81 7.40
CA GLU A 68 4.71 2.56 7.88
C GLU A 68 4.10 1.80 6.70
N ILE A 69 4.45 0.52 6.61
CA ILE A 69 3.92 -0.44 5.64
C ILE A 69 2.73 -1.20 6.24
N TYR A 70 1.89 -1.78 5.40
CA TYR A 70 1.00 -2.85 5.79
C TYR A 70 1.64 -4.20 5.45
N GLU A 71 1.67 -5.08 6.44
CA GLU A 71 1.97 -6.49 6.25
C GLU A 71 0.72 -7.24 5.78
N PRO A 72 0.85 -8.29 4.94
CA PRO A 72 -0.27 -9.14 4.59
C PRO A 72 -0.63 -10.06 5.77
N ASP A 73 -1.92 -10.26 6.02
CA ASP A 73 -2.41 -11.33 6.90
C ASP A 73 -2.24 -12.71 6.25
N ILE A 74 -2.34 -12.75 4.92
CA ILE A 74 -2.14 -13.93 4.09
C ILE A 74 -1.04 -13.64 3.06
N GLU A 75 0.16 -14.18 3.28
CA GLU A 75 1.27 -13.98 2.34
C GLU A 75 1.05 -14.74 1.02
N MET A 76 1.36 -14.07 -0.09
CA MET A 76 1.50 -14.61 -1.44
C MET A 76 2.98 -14.61 -1.84
N ASP A 77 3.64 -15.74 -1.65
CA ASP A 77 5.05 -15.96 -2.01
C ASP A 77 5.22 -16.58 -3.41
N GLN A 78 4.11 -16.88 -4.09
CA GLN A 78 4.12 -17.50 -5.41
C GLN A 78 4.48 -16.47 -6.49
N LEU A 79 5.07 -16.97 -7.59
CA LEU A 79 5.34 -16.16 -8.78
C LEU A 79 4.07 -15.82 -9.57
N ASP A 80 3.07 -16.71 -9.53
CA ASP A 80 1.80 -16.49 -10.19
C ASP A 80 0.88 -15.61 -9.34
N TRP A 81 0.54 -14.45 -9.88
CA TRP A 81 -0.35 -13.45 -9.28
C TRP A 81 -1.66 -13.33 -10.07
N SER A 82 -2.05 -14.39 -10.78
CA SER A 82 -3.34 -14.51 -11.44
C SER A 82 -4.49 -14.47 -10.43
N THR A 83 -5.68 -14.10 -10.91
CA THR A 83 -6.90 -14.14 -10.09
C THR A 83 -7.16 -15.53 -9.53
N GLU A 84 -6.90 -16.57 -10.33
CA GLU A 84 -7.05 -17.97 -9.96
C GLU A 84 -6.11 -18.36 -8.82
N ALA A 85 -4.85 -17.92 -8.85
CA ALA A 85 -3.90 -18.16 -7.76
C ALA A 85 -4.32 -17.48 -6.46
N PHE A 86 -4.80 -16.24 -6.53
CA PHE A 86 -5.36 -15.56 -5.36
C PHE A 86 -6.59 -16.27 -4.81
N LEU A 87 -7.49 -16.74 -5.68
CA LEU A 87 -8.69 -17.45 -5.26
C LEU A 87 -8.32 -18.75 -4.51
N ASP A 88 -7.42 -19.56 -5.07
CA ASP A 88 -6.93 -20.79 -4.44
C ASP A 88 -6.30 -20.53 -3.06
N ARG A 89 -5.49 -19.46 -2.95
CA ARG A 89 -4.90 -19.07 -1.67
C ARG A 89 -5.95 -18.64 -0.65
N ILE A 90 -6.95 -17.85 -1.07
CA ILE A 90 -8.04 -17.39 -0.21
C ILE A 90 -8.87 -18.59 0.27
N GLU A 91 -9.22 -19.51 -0.63
CA GLU A 91 -9.98 -20.72 -0.28
C GLU A 91 -9.19 -21.61 0.69
N THR A 92 -7.88 -21.73 0.51
CA THR A 92 -6.99 -22.45 1.43
C THR A 92 -6.95 -21.81 2.83
N ASP A 93 -6.88 -20.49 2.92
CA ASP A 93 -6.92 -19.78 4.21
C ASP A 93 -8.26 -20.04 4.93
N LEU A 94 -9.38 -19.96 4.21
CA LEU A 94 -10.73 -20.14 4.77
C LEU A 94 -10.98 -21.52 5.38
N VAL A 95 -10.33 -22.58 4.88
CA VAL A 95 -10.45 -23.94 5.46
C VAL A 95 -9.50 -24.21 6.62
N SER A 96 -8.50 -23.33 6.81
CA SER A 96 -7.44 -23.50 7.82
C SER A 96 -7.66 -22.75 9.13
N GLY A 97 -8.61 -21.81 9.17
CA GLY A 97 -9.03 -21.05 10.36
C GLY A 97 -10.27 -21.63 11.03
#